data_AF-A0A9E3Y344-F1
#
_entry.id   AF-A0A9E3Y344-F1
#
_cell.length_a   1.000
_cell.length_b   1.000
_cell.length_c   1.000
_cell.angle_alpha   90.00
_cell.angle_beta   90.00
_cell.angle_gamma   90.00
#
_symmetry.space_group_name_H-M   'P 1'
#
loop_
_entity.id
_entity.type
_entity.pdbx_description
1 polymer ?
#
loop_
_entity_poly.entity_id
_entity_poly.type
_entity_poly.pdbx_seq_one_letter_code
_entity_poly.pdbx_strand_id
1 'polypeptide(L)'
;MVALRIRSIHVLVVADRVLAMADVLIPVPEEFVAEFSRQMLSYVVSAQMSSHEVDEVSRIRAGLPSEDRAMFDLVCLASARREFLSVETIATTLGLVTGDVFRIAAEINGAFQLENLNPVLITEGRMRSDESGSTLFEHLVYLVPTLAARLISLGPTPDDQPA
;
A
#
# COMPACT_ATOMS: atom_id res chain seq x y z
N MET A 1 32.72 29.29 14.53
CA MET A 1 33.64 28.13 14.34
C MET A 1 32.94 26.90 14.89
N VAL A 2 32.79 25.82 14.10
CA VAL A 2 32.57 24.40 14.51
C VAL A 2 31.30 24.13 15.38
N ALA A 3 30.27 23.39 14.93
CA ALA A 3 30.16 21.92 14.82
C ALA A 3 30.30 21.18 16.20
N LEU A 4 29.70 20.01 16.51
CA LEU A 4 28.86 18.99 15.85
C LEU A 4 28.15 18.22 17.03
N ARG A 5 26.84 17.88 17.03
CA ARG A 5 26.19 16.58 16.62
C ARG A 5 26.24 15.40 17.64
N ILE A 6 25.28 14.44 17.44
CA ILE A 6 25.09 13.06 18.00
C ILE A 6 24.02 13.00 19.13
N ARG A 7 22.99 12.11 19.18
CA ARG A 7 22.46 11.04 18.28
C ARG A 7 20.95 10.73 18.58
N SER A 8 20.36 9.73 17.88
CA SER A 8 19.21 8.84 18.25
C SER A 8 17.94 9.49 18.86
N ILE A 9 16.83 9.76 18.16
CA ILE A 9 15.88 8.89 17.40
C ILE A 9 15.26 7.75 18.23
N HIS A 10 13.92 7.71 18.33
CA HIS A 10 12.99 6.62 17.92
C HIS A 10 11.67 6.65 18.71
N VAL A 11 10.55 6.43 17.99
CA VAL A 11 9.18 6.06 18.44
C VAL A 11 8.88 6.28 19.92
N LEU A 12 8.17 7.37 20.27
CA LEU A 12 7.47 7.43 21.56
C LEU A 12 6.37 8.52 21.50
N VAL A 13 5.19 8.19 22.03
CA VAL A 13 4.27 9.11 22.72
C VAL A 13 4.01 10.46 22.01
N VAL A 14 3.18 10.41 20.96
CA VAL A 14 2.34 11.57 20.56
C VAL A 14 0.90 11.41 21.09
N ALA A 15 0.74 10.65 22.18
CA ALA A 15 -0.45 10.69 23.02
C ALA A 15 -0.35 11.87 24.01
N ASP A 16 0.61 11.81 24.94
CA ASP A 16 0.63 12.71 26.12
C ASP A 16 0.82 14.22 25.82
N ARG A 17 1.42 14.61 24.69
CA ARG A 17 1.77 16.02 24.45
C ARG A 17 0.79 16.84 23.63
N VAL A 18 -0.07 16.22 22.82
CA VAL A 18 -1.16 16.95 22.14
C VAL A 18 -2.34 17.15 23.11
N LEU A 19 -2.53 16.20 24.03
CA LEU A 19 -3.51 16.26 25.13
C LEU A 19 -3.21 17.32 26.19
N ALA A 20 -2.01 17.94 26.17
CA ALA A 20 -1.58 18.93 27.15
C ALA A 20 -1.79 20.39 26.72
N MET A 21 -2.36 20.64 25.53
CA MET A 21 -2.66 22.00 25.02
C MET A 21 -4.11 22.21 24.58
N ALA A 22 -4.97 21.21 24.78
CA ALA A 22 -6.41 21.37 24.77
C ALA A 22 -6.96 20.57 25.96
N ASP A 23 -7.70 21.23 26.86
CA ASP A 23 -8.40 20.61 28.02
C ASP A 23 -9.62 19.75 27.60
N VAL A 24 -9.47 19.03 26.48
CA VAL A 24 -10.46 18.11 25.93
C VAL A 24 -9.72 16.81 25.59
N LEU A 25 -9.56 15.98 26.62
CA LEU A 25 -9.19 14.57 26.49
C LEU A 25 -10.30 13.82 25.76
N ILE A 26 -10.30 13.87 24.42
CA ILE A 26 -11.12 12.99 23.61
C ILE A 26 -10.50 11.60 23.71
N PRO A 27 -11.19 10.59 24.29
CA PRO A 27 -10.68 9.23 24.29
C PRO A 27 -10.62 8.74 22.84
N VAL A 28 -9.42 8.47 22.35
CA VAL A 28 -9.22 7.78 21.07
C VAL A 28 -9.77 6.36 21.25
N PRO A 29 -10.79 5.91 20.49
CA PRO A 29 -11.32 4.56 20.64
C PRO A 29 -10.23 3.53 20.35
N GLU A 30 -10.19 2.42 21.09
CA GLU A 30 -9.11 1.42 20.98
C GLU A 30 -8.96 0.87 19.55
N GLU A 31 -10.07 0.80 18.83
CA GLU A 31 -10.17 0.46 17.40
C GLU A 31 -9.40 1.43 16.48
N PHE A 32 -9.33 2.72 16.78
CA PHE A 32 -8.47 3.67 16.04
C PHE A 32 -6.98 3.47 16.35
N VAL A 33 -6.64 3.10 17.59
CA VAL A 33 -5.25 2.82 17.98
C VAL A 33 -4.78 1.50 17.34
N ALA A 34 -5.63 0.49 17.30
CA ALA A 34 -5.38 -0.79 16.64
C ALA A 34 -5.19 -0.61 15.13
N GLU A 35 -6.06 0.16 14.47
CA GLU A 35 -5.97 0.40 13.03
C GLU A 35 -4.73 1.22 12.64
N PHE A 36 -4.44 2.31 13.37
CA PHE A 36 -3.24 3.10 13.15
C PHE A 36 -1.97 2.27 13.40
N SER A 37 -1.96 1.41 14.42
CA SER A 37 -0.85 0.49 14.70
C SER A 37 -0.69 -0.55 13.60
N ARG A 38 -1.80 -1.11 13.07
CA ARG A 38 -1.81 -2.09 11.97
C ARG A 38 -1.26 -1.50 10.68
N GLN A 39 -1.68 -0.27 10.33
CA GLN A 39 -1.19 0.46 9.17
C GLN A 39 0.30 0.81 9.30
N MET A 40 0.72 1.34 10.46
CA MET A 40 2.14 1.62 10.74
C MET A 40 3.02 0.35 10.75
N LEU A 41 2.54 -0.77 11.29
CA LEU A 41 3.24 -2.06 11.25
C LEU A 41 3.36 -2.58 9.81
N SER A 42 2.29 -2.53 9.02
CA SER A 42 2.34 -2.90 7.60
C SER A 42 3.34 -2.03 6.82
N TYR A 43 3.39 -0.73 7.11
CA TYR A 43 4.33 0.22 6.52
C TYR A 43 5.79 -0.03 6.94
N VAL A 44 6.04 -0.46 8.18
CA VAL A 44 7.39 -0.79 8.68
C VAL A 44 7.86 -2.16 8.18
N VAL A 45 6.98 -3.17 8.10
CA VAL A 45 7.30 -4.53 7.61
C VAL A 45 7.58 -4.51 6.11
N SER A 46 6.74 -3.85 5.31
CA SER A 46 6.94 -3.73 3.85
C SER A 46 8.17 -2.87 3.47
N ALA A 47 8.57 -1.92 4.32
CA ALA A 47 9.75 -1.10 4.08
C ALA A 47 11.09 -1.84 4.19
N GLN A 48 11.10 -3.09 4.69
CA GLN A 48 12.33 -3.91 4.85
C GLN A 48 12.26 -5.29 4.18
N MET A 49 11.44 -5.47 3.14
CA MET A 49 11.49 -6.70 2.32
C MET A 49 12.91 -6.91 1.76
N SER A 50 13.49 -8.06 2.09
CA SER A 50 14.78 -8.52 1.59
C SER A 50 14.78 -8.64 0.05
N SER A 51 15.96 -8.78 -0.57
CA SER A 51 16.01 -9.06 -2.02
C SER A 51 15.27 -10.36 -2.36
N HIS A 52 15.48 -11.41 -1.57
CA HIS A 52 14.76 -12.68 -1.70
C HIS A 52 13.24 -12.49 -1.69
N GLU A 53 12.68 -11.78 -0.71
CA GLU A 53 11.22 -11.55 -0.68
C GLU A 53 10.70 -10.74 -1.88
N VAL A 54 11.49 -9.82 -2.44
CA VAL A 54 11.10 -9.08 -3.65
C VAL A 54 11.21 -9.94 -4.91
N ASP A 55 12.22 -10.82 -4.99
CA ASP A 55 12.35 -11.81 -6.06
C ASP A 55 11.17 -12.81 -6.02
N GLU A 56 10.76 -13.24 -4.84
CA GLU A 56 9.58 -14.09 -4.62
C GLU A 56 8.26 -13.37 -4.97
N VAL A 57 8.09 -12.10 -4.60
CA VAL A 57 6.92 -11.30 -5.06
C VAL A 57 6.91 -11.19 -6.58
N SER A 58 8.07 -11.02 -7.22
CA SER A 58 8.19 -10.97 -8.68
C SER A 58 7.83 -12.31 -9.34
N ARG A 59 8.27 -13.44 -8.76
CA ARG A 59 7.91 -14.80 -9.19
C ARG A 59 6.40 -15.03 -9.13
N ILE A 60 5.76 -14.66 -8.03
CA ILE A 60 4.31 -14.84 -7.83
C ILE A 60 3.53 -13.95 -8.78
N ARG A 61 3.92 -12.66 -8.93
CA ARG A 61 3.37 -11.73 -9.92
C ARG A 61 3.39 -12.32 -11.34
N ALA A 62 4.50 -12.94 -11.74
CA ALA A 62 4.63 -13.54 -13.07
C ALA A 62 3.64 -14.70 -13.29
N GLY A 63 3.34 -15.47 -12.24
CA GLY A 63 2.40 -16.60 -12.24
C GLY A 63 0.93 -16.26 -11.97
N LEU A 64 0.58 -14.98 -11.75
CA LEU A 64 -0.82 -14.55 -11.61
C LEU A 64 -1.62 -14.76 -12.91
N PRO A 65 -2.95 -15.01 -12.83
CA PRO A 65 -3.85 -14.91 -13.98
C PRO A 65 -3.68 -13.57 -14.73
N SER A 66 -3.97 -13.54 -16.03
CA SER A 66 -3.70 -12.35 -16.86
C SER A 66 -4.44 -11.08 -16.39
N GLU A 67 -5.64 -11.24 -15.83
CA GLU A 67 -6.47 -10.16 -15.30
C GLU A 67 -5.89 -9.62 -13.98
N ASP A 68 -5.62 -10.50 -13.03
CA ASP A 68 -4.93 -10.23 -11.77
C ASP A 68 -3.56 -9.56 -11.98
N ARG A 69 -2.77 -10.08 -12.93
CA ARG A 69 -1.46 -9.53 -13.30
C ARG A 69 -1.58 -8.13 -13.90
N ALA A 70 -2.58 -7.88 -14.74
CA ALA A 70 -2.85 -6.55 -15.29
C ALA A 70 -3.27 -5.55 -14.20
N MET A 71 -4.09 -5.98 -13.23
CA MET A 71 -4.45 -5.15 -12.07
C MET A 71 -3.23 -4.88 -11.18
N PHE A 72 -2.45 -5.91 -10.85
CA PHE A 72 -1.22 -5.77 -10.07
C PHE A 72 -0.27 -4.76 -10.72
N ASP A 73 -0.03 -4.89 -12.02
CA ASP A 73 0.90 -4.06 -12.77
C ASP A 73 0.44 -2.60 -12.87
N LEU A 74 -0.85 -2.37 -13.09
CA LEU A 74 -1.45 -1.04 -13.07
C LEU A 74 -1.27 -0.36 -11.71
N VAL A 75 -1.62 -1.05 -10.62
CA VAL A 75 -1.50 -0.52 -9.26
C VAL A 75 -0.03 -0.33 -8.87
N CYS A 76 0.86 -1.24 -9.27
CA CYS A 76 2.31 -1.15 -9.06
C CYS A 76 2.89 0.09 -9.78
N LEU A 77 2.52 0.31 -11.04
CA LEU A 77 2.97 1.48 -11.81
C LEU A 77 2.55 2.81 -11.18
N ALA A 78 1.28 2.92 -10.77
CA ALA A 78 0.79 4.11 -10.07
C ALA A 78 1.49 4.30 -8.71
N SER A 79 1.59 3.24 -7.91
CA SER A 79 2.20 3.28 -6.58
C SER A 79 3.67 3.71 -6.63
N ALA A 80 4.44 3.25 -7.63
CA ALA A 80 5.83 3.67 -7.82
C ALA A 80 5.95 5.16 -8.20
N ARG A 81 4.96 5.72 -8.90
CA ARG A 81 4.83 7.17 -9.17
C ARG A 81 4.29 7.97 -7.99
N ARG A 82 3.90 7.29 -6.90
CA ARG A 82 3.20 7.85 -5.71
C ARG A 82 1.80 8.37 -6.04
N GLU A 83 1.18 7.78 -7.06
CA GLU A 83 -0.22 7.96 -7.41
C GLU A 83 -1.03 6.86 -6.72
N PHE A 84 -2.18 7.21 -6.16
CA PHE A 84 -3.14 6.25 -5.59
C PHE A 84 -4.32 6.13 -6.53
N LEU A 85 -4.70 4.91 -6.91
CA LEU A 85 -5.83 4.68 -7.80
C LEU A 85 -7.08 4.35 -6.98
N SER A 86 -8.21 4.95 -7.34
CA SER A 86 -9.50 4.52 -6.79
C SER A 86 -9.95 3.21 -7.45
N VAL A 87 -10.82 2.47 -6.77
CA VAL A 87 -11.44 1.25 -7.29
C VAL A 87 -12.22 1.53 -8.58
N GLU A 88 -12.91 2.66 -8.68
CA GLU A 88 -13.59 3.08 -9.92
C GLU A 88 -12.59 3.37 -11.05
N THR A 89 -11.43 3.94 -10.71
CA THR A 89 -10.36 4.24 -11.67
C THR A 89 -9.76 2.94 -12.22
N ILE A 90 -9.49 1.96 -11.36
CA ILE A 90 -8.97 0.63 -11.75
C ILE A 90 -10.02 -0.10 -12.60
N ALA A 91 -11.28 -0.15 -12.13
CA ALA A 91 -12.40 -0.77 -12.84
C ALA A 91 -12.56 -0.19 -14.26
N THR A 92 -12.58 1.14 -14.38
CA THR A 92 -12.68 1.84 -15.67
C THR A 92 -11.48 1.56 -16.58
N THR A 93 -10.26 1.52 -16.02
CA THR A 93 -9.02 1.33 -16.80
C THR A 93 -8.91 -0.09 -17.36
N LEU A 94 -9.39 -1.09 -16.61
CA LEU A 94 -9.28 -2.51 -16.97
C LEU A 94 -10.56 -3.07 -17.62
N GLY A 95 -11.64 -2.30 -17.69
CA GLY A 95 -12.94 -2.75 -18.22
C GLY A 95 -13.70 -3.69 -17.27
N LEU A 96 -13.46 -3.57 -15.97
CA LEU A 96 -14.01 -4.42 -14.91
C LEU A 96 -15.19 -3.75 -14.18
N VAL A 97 -15.93 -4.52 -13.40
CA VAL A 97 -16.88 -3.97 -12.41
C VAL A 97 -16.12 -3.66 -11.11
N THR A 98 -16.54 -2.66 -10.34
CA THR A 98 -15.89 -2.28 -9.07
C THR A 98 -15.83 -3.44 -8.06
N GLY A 99 -16.83 -4.33 -8.06
CA GLY A 99 -16.81 -5.55 -7.24
C GLY A 99 -15.68 -6.53 -7.60
N ASP A 100 -15.33 -6.64 -8.89
CA ASP A 100 -14.23 -7.50 -9.34
C ASP A 100 -12.88 -6.96 -8.89
N VAL A 101 -12.69 -5.64 -8.84
CA VAL A 101 -11.45 -5.03 -8.31
C VAL A 101 -11.19 -5.46 -6.87
N PHE A 102 -12.21 -5.50 -6.01
CA PHE A 102 -12.06 -6.01 -4.63
C PHE A 102 -11.78 -7.51 -4.59
N ARG A 103 -12.47 -8.30 -5.43
CA ARG A 103 -12.25 -9.75 -5.57
C ARG A 103 -10.81 -10.05 -5.97
N ILE A 104 -10.34 -9.44 -7.04
CA ILE A 104 -8.98 -9.60 -7.59
C ILE A 104 -7.93 -9.12 -6.58
N ALA A 105 -8.15 -8.00 -5.89
CA ALA A 105 -7.24 -7.56 -4.83
C ALA A 105 -7.09 -8.59 -3.70
N ALA A 106 -8.18 -9.28 -3.34
CA ALA A 106 -8.17 -10.36 -2.35
C ALA A 106 -7.52 -11.63 -2.89
N GLU A 107 -7.78 -12.02 -4.14
CA GLU A 107 -7.18 -13.19 -4.80
C GLU A 107 -5.66 -13.04 -4.97
N ILE A 108 -5.20 -11.89 -5.42
CA ILE A 108 -3.77 -11.52 -5.49
C ILE A 108 -3.11 -11.63 -4.11
N ASN A 109 -3.70 -11.05 -3.07
CA ASN A 109 -3.16 -11.15 -1.72
C ASN A 109 -3.19 -12.59 -1.17
N GLY A 110 -4.20 -13.38 -1.56
CA GLY A 110 -4.27 -14.82 -1.27
C GLY A 110 -3.13 -15.60 -1.92
N ALA A 111 -2.77 -15.29 -3.18
CA ALA A 111 -1.64 -15.91 -3.86
C ALA A 111 -0.31 -15.68 -3.13
N PHE A 112 -0.07 -14.46 -2.62
CA PHE A 112 1.10 -14.18 -1.77
C PHE A 112 1.06 -14.93 -0.44
N GLN A 113 -0.11 -15.02 0.20
CA GLN A 113 -0.28 -15.74 1.47
C GLN A 113 -0.06 -17.25 1.35
N LEU A 114 -0.47 -17.89 0.25
CA LEU A 114 -0.24 -19.32 -0.01
C LEU A 114 1.25 -19.68 -0.07
N GLU A 115 2.08 -18.74 -0.53
CA GLU A 115 3.54 -18.87 -0.59
C GLU A 115 4.24 -18.35 0.69
N ASN A 116 3.47 -18.12 1.78
CA ASN A 116 3.92 -17.59 3.08
C ASN A 116 4.49 -16.16 3.04
N LEU A 117 4.13 -15.35 2.04
CA LEU A 117 4.48 -13.93 1.99
C LEU A 117 3.38 -13.04 2.61
N ASN A 118 3.79 -11.84 3.00
CA ASN A 118 2.85 -10.80 3.43
C ASN A 118 2.00 -10.31 2.24
N PRO A 119 0.71 -10.01 2.44
CA PRO A 119 -0.10 -9.24 1.49
C PRO A 119 0.59 -7.94 1.08
N VAL A 120 0.59 -7.62 -0.21
CA VAL A 120 1.28 -6.45 -0.77
C VAL A 120 0.32 -5.39 -1.32
N LEU A 121 -0.91 -5.78 -1.69
CA LEU A 121 -1.96 -4.82 -2.04
C LEU A 121 -2.66 -4.35 -0.77
N ILE A 122 -2.62 -3.04 -0.54
CA ILE A 122 -3.40 -2.37 0.51
C ILE A 122 -4.67 -1.83 -0.14
N THR A 123 -5.81 -2.09 0.48
CA THR A 123 -7.10 -1.50 0.13
C THR A 123 -7.62 -0.70 1.32
N GLU A 124 -7.83 0.59 1.15
CA GLU A 124 -8.30 1.49 2.21
C GLU A 124 -9.49 2.34 1.75
N GLY A 125 -10.32 2.79 2.70
CA GLY A 125 -11.33 3.81 2.45
C GLY A 125 -10.78 5.19 2.80
N ARG A 126 -10.84 6.13 1.86
CA ARG A 126 -10.37 7.51 2.03
C ARG A 126 -11.51 8.50 1.86
N MET A 127 -11.58 9.47 2.77
CA MET A 127 -12.42 10.66 2.59
C MET A 127 -11.64 11.72 1.82
N ARG A 128 -12.27 12.26 0.77
CA ARG A 128 -11.74 13.33 -0.08
C ARG A 128 -12.80 14.42 -0.25
N SER A 129 -12.41 15.67 -0.06
CA SER A 129 -13.28 16.80 -0.43
C SER A 129 -13.15 17.11 -1.93
N ASP A 130 -14.28 17.35 -2.59
CA ASP A 130 -14.32 17.85 -3.96
C ASP A 130 -14.27 19.39 -4.02
N GLU A 131 -14.29 19.94 -5.24
CA GLU A 131 -14.23 21.39 -5.48
C GLU A 131 -15.49 22.14 -5.03
N SER A 132 -16.60 21.43 -4.77
CA SER A 132 -17.83 22.00 -4.18
C SER A 132 -17.80 22.04 -2.65
N GLY A 133 -16.78 21.43 -2.03
CA GLY A 133 -16.71 21.22 -0.58
C GLY A 133 -17.50 20.00 -0.09
N SER A 134 -18.06 19.19 -1.00
CA SER A 134 -18.71 17.94 -0.64
C SER A 134 -17.67 16.88 -0.30
N THR A 135 -17.94 16.05 0.71
CA THR A 135 -17.03 14.96 1.08
C THR A 135 -17.45 13.68 0.38
N LEU A 136 -16.58 13.18 -0.48
CA LEU A 136 -16.70 11.90 -1.17
C LEU A 136 -15.88 10.84 -0.43
N PHE A 137 -16.40 9.63 -0.38
CA PHE A 137 -15.67 8.46 0.11
C PHE A 137 -15.24 7.64 -1.11
N GLU A 138 -13.93 7.43 -1.26
CA GLU A 138 -13.33 6.64 -2.33
C GLU A 138 -12.56 5.45 -1.73
N HIS A 139 -12.64 4.29 -2.36
CA HIS A 139 -11.77 3.16 -2.01
C HIS A 139 -10.50 3.22 -2.85
N LEU A 140 -9.34 3.23 -2.21
CA LEU A 140 -8.04 3.22 -2.87
C LEU A 140 -7.41 1.84 -2.83
N VAL A 141 -6.70 1.47 -3.89
CA VAL A 141 -5.83 0.28 -3.92
C VAL A 141 -4.40 0.71 -4.28
N TYR A 142 -3.42 0.28 -3.51
CA TYR A 142 -2.01 0.64 -3.72
C TYR A 142 -1.03 -0.42 -3.17
N LEU A 143 0.22 -0.37 -3.63
CA LEU A 143 1.38 -1.00 -3.00
C LEU A 143 2.21 0.06 -2.28
N VAL A 144 3.06 -0.36 -1.36
CA VAL A 144 4.07 0.55 -0.78
C VAL A 144 5.05 1.01 -1.88
N PRO A 145 5.23 2.33 -2.11
CA PRO A 145 5.95 2.86 -3.28
C PRO A 145 7.38 2.35 -3.46
N THR A 146 8.08 2.03 -2.37
CA THR A 146 9.45 1.49 -2.42
C THR A 146 9.50 0.06 -2.94
N LEU A 147 8.51 -0.78 -2.59
CA LEU A 147 8.35 -2.13 -3.16
C LEU A 147 7.99 -2.01 -4.65
N ALA A 148 6.99 -1.18 -4.97
CA ALA A 148 6.54 -0.97 -6.34
C ALA A 148 7.66 -0.51 -7.28
N ALA A 149 8.48 0.46 -6.85
CA ALA A 149 9.64 0.92 -7.62
C ALA A 149 10.69 -0.18 -7.86
N ARG A 150 10.90 -1.08 -6.88
CA ARG A 150 11.79 -2.25 -7.05
C ARG A 150 11.23 -3.25 -8.05
N LEU A 151 9.95 -3.59 -7.96
CA LEU A 151 9.30 -4.52 -8.88
C LEU A 151 9.32 -4.03 -10.34
N ILE A 152 9.20 -2.71 -10.58
CA ILE A 152 9.37 -2.13 -11.91
C ILE A 152 10.83 -2.22 -12.38
N SER A 153 11.80 -2.00 -11.49
CA SER A 153 13.23 -2.04 -11.84
C SER A 153 13.75 -3.44 -12.24
N LEU A 154 13.03 -4.50 -11.87
CA LEU A 154 13.33 -5.88 -12.30
C LEU A 154 12.87 -6.18 -13.75
N GLY A 155 12.03 -5.32 -14.34
CA GLY A 155 11.50 -5.50 -15.69
C GLY A 155 10.41 -6.58 -15.80
N PRO A 156 9.97 -6.91 -17.03
CA PRO A 156 9.22 -8.13 -17.29
C PRO A 156 10.13 -9.35 -17.10
N THR A 157 9.56 -10.47 -16.65
CA THR A 157 10.27 -11.75 -16.53
C THR A 157 10.83 -12.20 -17.89
N PRO A 158 11.98 -12.91 -17.94
CA PRO A 158 12.59 -13.32 -19.21
C PRO A 158 11.67 -14.10 -20.15
N ASP A 159 10.73 -14.85 -19.59
CA ASP A 159 9.74 -15.65 -20.32
C ASP A 159 8.63 -14.82 -21.00
N ASP A 160 8.51 -13.51 -20.71
CA ASP A 160 7.55 -12.61 -21.37
C ASP A 160 8.12 -11.94 -22.65
N GLN A 161 9.34 -12.29 -23.11
CA GLN A 161 9.86 -11.82 -24.39
C GLN A 161 9.42 -12.74 -25.54
N PRO A 162 8.77 -12.22 -26.61
CA PRO A 162 8.49 -13.00 -27.80
C PRO A 162 9.79 -13.38 -28.51
N ALA A 163 9.87 -14.63 -28.95
CA ALA A 163 11.02 -15.22 -29.68
C ALA A 163 11.19 -14.67 -31.10
#